data_AF-A0A6P8W057-F1
#
_entry.id   AF-A0A6P8W057-F1
#
_cell.length_a   1.000
_cell.length_b   1.000
_cell.length_c   1.000
_cell.angle_alpha   90.00
_cell.angle_beta   90.00
_cell.angle_gamma   90.00
#
_symmetry.space_group_name_H-M   'P 1'
#
loop_
_entity.id
_entity.type
_entity.pdbx_description
1 polymer ?
#
loop_
_entity_poly.entity_id
_entity_poly.type
_entity_poly.pdbx_seq_one_letter_code
_entity_poly.pdbx_strand_id
1 'polypeptide(L)'
;MDSCSTSEHKLGKDSPSNKLLYAKDIPNYKSWVERYYADISRLPAISDQDMNAYLAEQARLHCNEFNMLSALNEIYSYISKYSEEITAALEQDEQARKQKLAYKLEQLIAAMSQES
;
A
#
# COMPACT_ATOMS: atom_id res chain seq x y z
N MET A 1 -16.95 -8.31 7.41
CA MET A 1 -17.14 -7.41 6.25
C MET A 1 -18.42 -6.59 6.38
N ASP A 2 -19.59 -7.20 6.58
CA ASP A 2 -20.86 -6.46 6.70
C ASP A 2 -20.88 -5.42 7.84
N SER A 3 -20.20 -5.69 8.96
CA SER A 3 -20.04 -4.75 10.07
C SER A 3 -19.26 -3.48 9.72
N CYS A 4 -18.46 -3.49 8.65
CA CYS A 4 -17.71 -2.33 8.17
C CYS A 4 -18.43 -1.62 7.02
N SER A 5 -19.63 -2.09 6.63
CA SER A 5 -20.39 -1.51 5.54
C SER A 5 -21.29 -0.38 6.03
N THR A 6 -21.29 0.76 5.32
CA THR A 6 -22.21 1.88 5.56
C THR A 6 -23.60 1.65 4.99
N SER A 7 -23.80 0.61 4.17
CA SER A 7 -25.12 0.32 3.58
C SER A 7 -26.00 -0.52 4.52
N GLU A 8 -27.28 -0.15 4.57
CA GLU A 8 -28.28 -0.98 5.21
C GLU A 8 -28.58 -2.21 4.36
N HIS A 9 -28.61 -3.37 5.02
CA HIS A 9 -28.90 -4.63 4.36
C HIS A 9 -30.29 -5.11 4.74
N LYS A 10 -31.20 -5.14 3.77
CA LYS A 10 -32.51 -5.77 3.92
C LYS A 10 -32.34 -7.28 3.74
N LEU A 11 -32.57 -8.01 4.82
CA LEU A 11 -32.49 -9.47 4.82
C LEU A 11 -33.80 -10.07 4.31
N GLY A 12 -33.69 -11.14 3.52
CA GLY A 12 -34.82 -11.86 2.96
C GLY A 12 -34.46 -13.32 2.67
N LYS A 13 -35.42 -14.08 2.14
CA LYS A 13 -35.27 -15.51 1.85
C LYS A 13 -34.10 -15.84 0.91
N ASP A 14 -33.71 -14.89 0.06
CA ASP A 14 -32.63 -15.04 -0.91
C ASP A 14 -31.28 -14.52 -0.37
N SER A 15 -31.24 -14.10 0.91
CA SER A 15 -30.00 -13.66 1.55
C SER A 15 -29.08 -14.85 1.84
N PRO A 16 -27.76 -14.72 1.59
CA PRO A 16 -26.79 -15.76 1.93
C PRO A 16 -26.84 -16.16 3.42
N SER A 17 -26.60 -17.43 3.71
CA SER A 17 -26.77 -18.00 5.06
C SER A 17 -25.93 -17.31 6.14
N ASN A 18 -24.71 -16.86 5.81
CA ASN A 18 -23.86 -16.12 6.74
C ASN A 18 -24.51 -14.78 7.17
N LYS A 19 -25.19 -14.08 6.25
CA LYS A 19 -25.87 -12.81 6.58
C LYS A 19 -27.09 -13.03 7.48
N LEU A 20 -27.81 -14.13 7.26
CA LEU A 20 -28.94 -14.51 8.12
C LEU A 20 -28.47 -14.93 9.52
N LEU A 21 -27.36 -15.67 9.60
CA LEU A 21 -26.80 -16.15 10.87
C LEU A 21 -26.40 -15.00 11.80
N TYR A 22 -25.75 -13.96 11.26
CA TYR A 22 -25.25 -12.82 12.03
C TYR A 22 -26.21 -11.62 12.04
N ALA A 23 -27.41 -11.74 11.46
CA ALA A 23 -28.37 -10.66 11.28
C ALA A 23 -28.61 -9.79 12.53
N LYS A 24 -28.64 -10.42 13.70
CA LYS A 24 -28.90 -9.75 14.99
C LYS A 24 -27.67 -9.07 15.57
N ASP A 25 -26.47 -9.56 15.24
CA ASP A 25 -25.22 -9.06 15.82
C ASP A 25 -24.58 -7.96 14.96
N ILE A 26 -24.82 -7.98 13.64
CA ILE A 26 -24.28 -6.98 12.71
C ILE A 26 -24.58 -5.53 13.12
N PRO A 27 -25.79 -5.14 13.57
CA PRO A 27 -26.04 -3.78 14.02
C PRO A 27 -25.14 -3.34 15.20
N ASN A 28 -24.89 -4.25 16.14
CA ASN A 28 -24.00 -3.97 17.29
C ASN A 28 -22.55 -3.80 16.82
N TYR A 29 -22.07 -4.70 15.96
CA TYR A 29 -20.73 -4.60 15.41
C TYR A 29 -20.53 -3.34 14.56
N LYS A 30 -21.56 -2.91 13.81
CA LYS A 30 -21.53 -1.62 13.09
C LYS A 30 -21.34 -0.45 14.05
N SER A 31 -22.11 -0.41 15.14
CA SER A 31 -21.96 0.63 16.16
C SER A 31 -20.55 0.66 16.77
N TRP A 32 -19.93 -0.50 16.97
CA TRP A 32 -18.54 -0.58 17.44
C TRP A 32 -17.55 -0.05 16.41
N VAL A 33 -17.73 -0.37 15.13
CA VAL A 33 -16.88 0.13 14.04
C VAL A 33 -17.03 1.66 13.88
N GLU A 34 -18.25 2.17 13.94
CA GLU A 34 -18.53 3.62 13.90
C GLU A 34 -17.84 4.34 15.06
N ARG A 35 -17.98 3.80 16.29
CA ARG A 35 -17.31 4.35 17.47
C ARG A 35 -15.79 4.27 17.35
N TYR A 36 -15.25 3.16 16.87
CA TYR A 36 -13.81 2.97 16.68
C TYR A 36 -13.21 4.05 15.78
N TYR A 37 -13.82 4.33 14.63
CA TYR A 37 -13.34 5.40 13.75
C TYR A 37 -13.56 6.80 14.34
N ALA A 38 -14.69 7.02 15.02
CA ALA A 38 -14.94 8.28 15.72
C ALA A 38 -13.88 8.56 16.79
N ASP A 39 -13.50 7.55 17.57
CA ASP A 39 -12.49 7.67 18.62
C ASP A 39 -11.11 7.91 18.03
N ILE A 40 -10.72 7.19 16.96
CA ILE A 40 -9.45 7.45 16.25
C ILE A 40 -9.39 8.88 15.72
N SER A 41 -10.46 9.38 15.09
CA SER A 41 -10.49 10.75 14.55
C SER A 41 -10.35 11.84 15.63
N ARG A 42 -10.65 11.51 16.88
CA ARG A 42 -10.53 12.41 18.03
C ARG A 42 -9.16 12.34 18.70
N LEU A 43 -8.34 11.34 18.37
CA LEU A 43 -6.98 11.26 18.88
C LEU A 43 -6.16 12.45 18.37
N PRO A 44 -5.18 12.93 19.16
CA PRO A 44 -4.23 13.93 18.68
C PRO A 44 -3.53 13.47 17.41
N ALA A 45 -3.30 14.41 16.49
CA ALA A 45 -2.51 14.13 15.30
C ALA A 45 -1.08 13.73 15.69
N ILE A 46 -0.56 12.68 15.04
CA ILE A 46 0.83 12.26 15.20
C ILE A 46 1.70 13.27 14.45
N SER A 47 2.76 13.76 15.09
CA SER A 47 3.69 14.69 14.45
C SER A 47 4.54 13.98 13.40
N ASP A 48 5.01 14.70 12.38
CA ASP A 48 5.94 14.14 11.39
C ASP A 48 7.23 13.63 12.06
N GLN A 49 7.67 14.30 13.14
CA GLN A 49 8.85 13.87 13.90
C GLN A 49 8.62 12.51 14.56
N ASP A 50 7.50 12.32 15.26
CA ASP A 50 7.19 11.06 15.93
C ASP A 50 6.96 9.94 14.92
N MET A 51 6.28 10.23 13.82
CA MET A 51 6.06 9.27 12.74
C MET A 51 7.39 8.83 12.11
N ASN A 52 8.28 9.78 11.78
CA ASN A 52 9.60 9.47 11.22
C ASN A 52 10.46 8.68 12.21
N ALA A 53 10.44 9.03 13.50
CA ALA A 53 11.16 8.30 14.53
C ALA A 53 10.65 6.85 14.65
N TYR A 54 9.33 6.66 14.64
CA TYR A 54 8.71 5.33 14.66
C TYR A 54 9.09 4.51 13.43
N LEU A 55 8.97 5.08 12.22
CA LEU A 55 9.32 4.39 10.97
C LEU A 55 10.81 4.04 10.89
N ALA A 56 11.69 4.93 11.35
CA ALA A 56 13.13 4.66 11.40
C ALA A 56 13.46 3.51 12.35
N GLU A 57 12.80 3.44 13.51
CA GLU A 57 12.98 2.33 14.46
C GLU A 57 12.45 1.01 13.89
N GLN A 58 11.28 1.00 13.26
CA GLN A 58 10.76 -0.20 12.59
C GLN A 58 11.70 -0.67 11.47
N ALA A 59 12.19 0.24 10.63
CA ALA A 59 13.16 -0.11 9.58
C ALA A 59 14.45 -0.69 10.16
N ARG A 60 14.93 -0.16 11.30
CA ARG A 60 16.11 -0.67 12.00
C ARG A 60 15.89 -2.07 12.57
N LEU A 61 14.72 -2.32 13.16
CA LEU A 61 14.40 -3.62 13.76
C LEU A 61 14.32 -4.74 12.72
N HIS A 62 13.85 -4.43 11.51
CA HIS A 62 13.59 -5.41 10.46
C HIS A 62 14.61 -5.38 9.30
N CYS A 63 15.73 -4.66 9.43
CA CYS A 63 16.66 -4.41 8.33
C CYS A 63 17.31 -5.66 7.73
N ASN A 64 17.35 -6.77 8.48
CA ASN A 64 17.97 -8.03 8.08
C ASN A 64 16.97 -9.18 7.93
N GLU A 65 15.66 -8.91 7.94
CA GLU A 65 14.64 -9.95 7.82
C GLU A 65 14.40 -10.42 6.38
N PHE A 66 14.77 -9.58 5.40
CA PHE A 66 14.45 -9.82 4.00
C PHE A 66 15.70 -9.83 3.13
N ASN A 67 15.71 -10.72 2.14
CA ASN A 67 16.72 -10.68 1.09
C ASN A 67 16.37 -9.57 0.09
N MET A 68 16.96 -8.40 0.32
CA MET A 68 16.75 -7.22 -0.52
C MET A 68 17.16 -7.46 -1.98
N LEU A 69 18.24 -8.22 -2.22
CA LEU A 69 18.74 -8.46 -3.58
C LEU A 69 17.76 -9.32 -4.39
N SER A 70 17.18 -10.36 -3.78
CA SER A 70 16.14 -11.17 -4.42
C SER A 70 14.92 -10.34 -4.78
N ALA A 71 14.45 -9.47 -3.88
CA ALA A 71 13.32 -8.58 -4.15
C ALA A 71 13.63 -7.60 -5.29
N LEU A 72 14.84 -7.02 -5.31
CA LEU A 72 15.28 -6.11 -6.38
C LEU A 72 15.34 -6.81 -7.74
N ASN A 73 15.80 -8.06 -7.81
CA ASN A 73 15.81 -8.83 -9.05
C ASN A 73 14.39 -9.08 -9.59
N GLU A 74 13.44 -9.45 -8.72
CA GLU A 74 12.04 -9.62 -9.12
C GLU A 74 11.42 -8.30 -9.61
N ILE A 75 11.71 -7.18 -8.92
CA ILE A 75 11.27 -5.84 -9.34
C ILE A 75 11.87 -5.45 -10.70
N TYR A 76 13.16 -5.76 -10.92
CA TYR A 76 13.83 -5.46 -12.18
C TYR A 76 13.16 -6.12 -13.39
N SER A 77 12.56 -7.30 -13.23
CA SER A 77 11.81 -7.97 -14.30
C SER A 77 10.70 -7.07 -14.88
N TYR A 78 10.01 -6.31 -14.02
CA TYR A 78 9.00 -5.34 -14.44
C TYR A 78 9.62 -4.10 -15.07
N ILE A 79 10.74 -3.62 -14.52
CA ILE A 79 11.46 -2.47 -15.06
C ILE A 79 11.94 -2.75 -16.50
N SER A 80 12.53 -3.92 -16.74
CA SER A 80 12.98 -4.33 -18.07
C SER A 80 11.79 -4.44 -19.04
N LYS A 81 10.70 -5.08 -18.59
CA LYS A 81 9.50 -5.30 -19.41
C LYS A 81 8.79 -4.01 -19.85
N TYR A 82 8.76 -3.00 -18.99
CA TYR A 82 8.04 -1.74 -19.22
C TYR A 82 9.00 -0.53 -19.34
N SER A 83 10.22 -0.78 -19.80
CA SER A 83 11.29 0.23 -19.80
C SER A 83 10.94 1.46 -20.65
N GLU A 84 10.28 1.27 -21.80
CA GLU A 84 9.86 2.37 -22.67
C GLU A 84 8.80 3.25 -21.99
N GLU A 85 7.76 2.66 -21.40
CA GLU A 85 6.69 3.40 -20.74
C GLU A 85 7.18 4.12 -19.48
N ILE A 86 8.05 3.49 -18.70
CA ILE A 86 8.66 4.10 -17.52
C ILE A 86 9.55 5.27 -17.94
N THR A 87 10.38 5.10 -18.97
CA THR A 87 11.25 6.18 -19.48
C THR A 87 10.42 7.36 -19.96
N ALA A 88 9.38 7.12 -20.77
CA ALA A 88 8.48 8.16 -21.24
C ALA A 88 7.80 8.91 -20.09
N ALA A 89 7.38 8.21 -19.02
CA ALA A 89 6.80 8.83 -17.84
C ALA A 89 7.82 9.71 -17.09
N LEU A 90 9.06 9.24 -16.94
CA LEU A 90 10.15 10.00 -16.31
C LEU A 90 10.57 11.23 -17.12
N GLU A 91 10.42 11.21 -18.44
CA GLU A 91 10.68 12.37 -19.31
C GLU A 91 9.55 13.40 -19.28
N GLN A 92 8.31 12.98 -19.03
CA GLN A 92 7.18 13.89 -18.91
C GLN A 92 7.18 14.63 -17.56
N ASP A 93 7.62 13.99 -16.49
CA ASP A 93 7.68 14.59 -15.16
C ASP A 93 8.82 15.62 -14.99
N GLU A 94 8.50 16.81 -14.49
CA GLU A 94 9.48 17.89 -14.35
C GLU A 94 10.53 17.59 -13.26
N GLN A 95 10.13 16.97 -12.14
CA GLN A 95 11.06 16.67 -11.05
C GLN A 95 12.00 15.53 -11.45
N ALA A 96 11.50 14.50 -12.13
CA ALA A 96 12.26 13.40 -12.67
C ALA A 96 13.30 13.87 -13.68
N ARG A 97 12.93 14.78 -14.59
CA ARG A 97 13.88 15.43 -15.51
C ARG A 97 14.96 16.22 -14.77
N LYS A 98 14.60 17.03 -13.78
CA LYS A 98 15.58 17.78 -12.95
C LYS A 98 16.58 16.84 -12.27
N GLN A 99 16.13 15.66 -11.85
CA GLN A 99 16.96 14.63 -11.22
C GLN A 99 17.61 13.63 -12.19
N LYS A 100 17.37 13.80 -13.50
CA LYS A 100 17.85 12.93 -14.58
C LYS A 100 17.49 11.45 -14.36
N LEU A 101 16.27 11.15 -13.91
CA LEU A 101 15.88 9.80 -13.54
C LEU A 101 15.80 8.84 -14.74
N ALA A 102 15.33 9.30 -15.90
CA ALA A 102 15.32 8.50 -17.13
C ALA A 102 16.73 8.00 -17.49
N TYR A 103 17.71 8.90 -17.46
CA TYR A 103 19.11 8.57 -17.69
C TYR A 103 19.68 7.57 -16.65
N LYS A 104 19.33 7.72 -15.37
CA LYS A 104 19.74 6.75 -14.33
C LYS A 104 19.13 5.37 -14.56
N LEU A 105 17.89 5.32 -15.05
CA LEU A 105 17.22 4.08 -15.42
C LEU A 105 17.94 3.39 -16.59
N GLU A 106 18.29 4.14 -17.64
CA GLU A 106 19.08 3.62 -18.76
C GLU A 106 20.42 3.04 -18.30
N GLN A 107 21.13 3.74 -17.41
CA GLN A 107 22.38 3.24 -16.82
C GLN A 107 22.19 1.93 -16.06
N LEU A 108 21.10 1.83 -15.29
CA LEU A 108 20.76 0.62 -14.55
C LEU A 108 20.47 -0.54 -15.50
N ILE A 109 19.65 -0.33 -16.54
CA ILE A 109 19.32 -1.37 -17.52
C ILE A 109 20.59 -1.84 -18.26
N ALA A 110 21.46 -0.91 -18.63
CA ALA A 110 22.73 -1.22 -19.29
C ALA A 110 23.64 -2.06 -18.40
N ALA A 111 23.77 -1.72 -17.11
CA ALA A 111 24.59 -2.48 -16.16
C ALA A 111 24.05 -3.90 -15.96
N MET A 112 22.74 -4.05 -15.78
CA MET A 112 22.09 -5.36 -15.57
C MET A 112 22.17 -6.26 -16.81
N SER A 113 22.21 -5.68 -18.01
CA SER A 113 22.36 -6.43 -19.27
C SER A 113 23.79 -6.95 -19.52
N GLN A 114 24.80 -6.42 -18.80
CA GLN A 114 26.19 -6.89 -18.89
C GLN A 114 26.50 -8.06 -17.95
N GLU A 115 25.61 -8.35 -17.00
CA GLU A 115 25.75 -9.45 -16.02
C GLU A 115 24.96 -10.72 -16.38
N SER A 116 24.27 -10.73 -17.54
CA SER A 116 23.55 -11.90 -18.09
C SER A 116 24.37 -12.61 -19.18
#